data_AF-A0A8T4T208-F1
#
_entry.id   AF-A0A8T4T208-F1
#
_cell.length_a   1.000
_cell.length_b   1.000
_cell.length_c   1.000
_cell.angle_alpha   90.00
_cell.angle_beta   90.00
_cell.angle_gamma   90.00
#
_symmetry.space_group_name_H-M   'P 1'
#
loop_
_entity.id
_entity.type
_entity.pdbx_description
1 polymer ?
#
loop_
_entity_poly.entity_id
_entity_poly.type
_entity_poly.pdbx_seq_one_letter_code
_entity_poly.pdbx_strand_id
1 'polypeptide(L)'
;MALFQDDKDYEVIRERDEVILQINYNAYPRTPSIEDDPICMARLMDKLVEAGNVTKIVFNQKRDYEYDYGQTQLLVEVAKLYNRLMKEKTDFGLVADPRYGKYFYQRYDELQHVVFNLLKSDPLGCYVEIKRILRREKLVAEQHTSEFEQRYVSLLERLKKMLEDTQLIKLAMPYLEGHKVGDRTVYRSFFSPMIKPDFMYTKLMASYPEGAEEIDSYRVGETEVTIFALPDTIQNMYHIIPPEFKLSEDKYQLLDLARNILAEHKPTRTEFVDPERMRQVFYNVGHDLLEELAQYHRIKLRN
;
A
#
# COMPACT_ATOMS: atom_id res chain seq x y z
N MET A 1 0.14 35.74 -12.87
CA MET A 1 0.69 35.23 -11.61
C MET A 1 0.06 33.86 -11.40
N ALA A 2 0.61 32.85 -12.08
CA ALA A 2 0.12 31.49 -12.02
C ALA A 2 0.59 30.87 -10.72
N LEU A 3 -0.35 30.41 -9.91
CA LEU A 3 -0.08 29.63 -8.71
C LEU A 3 0.47 28.28 -9.17
N PHE A 4 1.74 28.03 -8.86
CA PHE A 4 2.32 26.69 -8.88
C PHE A 4 1.56 25.89 -7.81
N GLN A 5 0.57 25.12 -8.24
CA GLN A 5 0.01 24.04 -7.44
C GLN A 5 1.05 22.92 -7.48
N ASP A 6 1.72 22.66 -6.35
CA ASP A 6 2.63 21.52 -6.24
C ASP A 6 1.87 20.26 -6.64
N ASP A 7 2.26 19.68 -7.76
CA ASP A 7 1.69 18.45 -8.33
C ASP A 7 2.17 17.26 -7.47
N LYS A 8 1.63 17.17 -6.25
CA LYS A 8 1.95 16.06 -5.37
C LYS A 8 1.19 14.82 -5.84
N ASP A 9 1.93 13.79 -6.22
CA ASP A 9 1.42 12.44 -6.53
C ASP A 9 0.73 11.73 -5.34
N TYR A 10 0.52 12.43 -4.22
CA TYR A 10 -0.17 11.93 -3.04
C TYR A 10 -0.74 13.07 -2.20
N GLU A 11 -1.79 12.76 -1.44
CA GLU A 11 -2.39 13.64 -0.46
C GLU A 11 -2.56 12.91 0.89
N VAL A 12 -2.58 13.70 1.98
CA VAL A 12 -2.80 13.17 3.33
C VAL A 12 -4.14 13.73 3.81
N ILE A 13 -5.15 12.87 3.82
CA ILE A 13 -6.50 13.21 4.27
C ILE A 13 -6.64 12.86 5.74
N ARG A 14 -7.20 13.77 6.53
CA ARG A 14 -7.45 13.56 7.96
C ARG A 14 -8.94 13.55 8.21
N GLU A 15 -9.48 12.37 8.53
CA GLU A 15 -10.89 12.16 8.82
C GLU A 15 -11.06 11.63 10.24
N ARG A 16 -11.49 12.49 11.17
CA ARG A 16 -11.70 12.15 12.59
C ARG A 16 -10.46 11.47 13.20
N ASP A 17 -10.47 10.14 13.28
CA ASP A 17 -9.42 9.29 13.86
C ASP A 17 -8.55 8.59 12.79
N GLU A 18 -8.88 8.72 11.51
CA GLU A 18 -8.10 8.18 10.40
C GLU A 18 -7.22 9.25 9.75
N VAL A 19 -5.94 8.91 9.51
CA VAL A 19 -5.02 9.64 8.64
C VAL A 19 -4.74 8.78 7.43
N ILE A 20 -5.35 9.13 6.30
CA ILE A 20 -5.32 8.38 5.06
C ILE A 20 -4.22 8.98 4.17
N LEU A 21 -3.25 8.14 3.78
CA LEU A 21 -2.29 8.47 2.73
C LEU A 21 -2.87 8.00 1.40
N GLN A 22 -3.40 8.95 0.63
CA GLN A 22 -3.98 8.68 -0.68
C GLN A 22 -2.96 8.97 -1.76
N ILE A 23 -2.71 7.99 -2.62
CA ILE A 23 -1.63 8.01 -3.60
C ILE A 23 -2.24 7.88 -4.99
N ASN A 24 -2.02 8.88 -5.84
CA ASN A 24 -2.42 8.80 -7.24
C ASN A 24 -1.46 7.87 -8.00
N TYR A 25 -1.99 6.80 -8.57
CA TYR A 25 -1.27 5.79 -9.33
C TYR A 25 -1.74 5.66 -10.78
N ASN A 26 -2.58 6.60 -11.27
CA ASN A 26 -3.11 6.57 -12.64
C ASN A 26 -2.03 6.60 -13.72
N ALA A 27 -0.94 7.33 -13.49
CA ALA A 27 0.18 7.41 -14.44
C ALA A 27 1.15 6.20 -14.37
N TYR A 28 1.00 5.31 -13.38
CA TYR A 28 1.89 4.17 -13.21
C TYR A 28 1.42 2.99 -14.11
N PRO A 29 2.32 2.35 -14.87
CA PRO A 29 1.93 1.38 -15.90
C PRO A 29 1.49 0.01 -15.35
N ARG A 30 1.70 -0.24 -14.05
CA ARG A 30 1.37 -1.51 -13.40
C ARG A 30 0.31 -1.28 -12.32
N THR A 31 -0.41 -2.34 -11.98
CA THR A 31 -1.34 -2.32 -10.84
C THR A 31 -0.55 -2.05 -9.55
N PRO A 32 -1.03 -1.17 -8.66
CA PRO A 32 -0.41 -0.98 -7.35
C PRO A 32 -0.48 -2.29 -6.56
N SER A 33 0.68 -2.78 -6.12
CA SER A 33 0.81 -3.97 -5.28
C SER A 33 2.04 -3.83 -4.39
N ILE A 34 1.82 -3.67 -3.09
CA ILE A 34 2.91 -3.64 -2.10
C ILE A 34 3.53 -5.03 -1.98
N GLU A 35 2.70 -6.07 -2.03
CA GLU A 35 3.09 -7.47 -1.88
C GLU A 35 3.97 -7.96 -3.03
N ASP A 36 3.71 -7.56 -4.28
CA ASP A 36 4.41 -8.11 -5.44
C ASP A 36 5.37 -7.15 -6.16
N ASP A 37 5.22 -5.83 -6.00
CA ASP A 37 6.07 -4.85 -6.70
C ASP A 37 7.05 -4.13 -5.74
N PRO A 38 8.36 -4.44 -5.77
CA PRO A 38 9.35 -3.76 -4.91
C PRO A 38 9.47 -2.27 -5.21
N ILE A 39 9.16 -1.84 -6.45
CA ILE A 39 9.18 -0.43 -6.83
C ILE A 39 7.99 0.29 -6.19
N CYS A 40 6.82 -0.35 -6.13
CA CYS A 40 5.64 0.17 -5.44
C CYS A 40 5.92 0.36 -3.95
N MET A 41 6.49 -0.66 -3.28
CA MET A 41 6.86 -0.56 -1.87
C MET A 41 7.90 0.56 -1.62
N ALA A 42 8.93 0.67 -2.46
CA ALA A 42 9.95 1.72 -2.30
C ALA A 42 9.36 3.14 -2.41
N ARG A 43 8.51 3.38 -3.42
CA ARG A 43 7.82 4.66 -3.60
C ARG A 43 6.89 4.99 -2.43
N LEU A 44 6.17 3.98 -1.94
CA LEU A 44 5.33 4.12 -0.76
C LEU A 44 6.16 4.47 0.48
N MET A 45 7.30 3.82 0.70
CA MET A 45 8.18 4.12 1.83
C MET A 45 8.65 5.57 1.82
N ASP A 46 9.04 6.11 0.66
CA ASP A 46 9.42 7.52 0.53
C ASP A 46 8.26 8.45 0.95
N LYS A 47 7.03 8.16 0.49
CA LYS A 47 5.83 8.91 0.88
C LYS A 47 5.48 8.77 2.36
N LEU A 48 5.66 7.59 2.96
CA LEU A 48 5.42 7.36 4.39
C LEU A 48 6.43 8.11 5.27
N VAL A 49 7.69 8.19 4.84
CA VAL A 49 8.72 8.97 5.54
C VAL A 49 8.36 10.46 5.59
N GLU A 50 7.78 10.99 4.51
CA GLU A 50 7.32 12.38 4.41
C GLU A 50 6.01 12.63 5.17
N ALA A 51 5.01 11.76 5.01
CA ALA A 51 3.68 11.91 5.61
C ALA A 51 3.67 11.66 7.13
N GLY A 52 4.55 10.78 7.62
CA GLY A 52 4.69 10.47 9.05
C GLY A 52 3.66 9.47 9.55
N ASN A 53 2.79 9.90 10.47
CA ASN A 53 1.81 9.00 11.10
C ASN A 53 0.59 8.84 10.19
N VAL A 54 0.50 7.68 9.55
CA VAL A 54 -0.59 7.27 8.65
C VAL A 54 -1.28 6.06 9.27
N THR A 55 -2.61 6.02 9.18
CA THR A 55 -3.43 4.90 9.67
C THR A 55 -4.01 4.05 8.55
N LYS A 56 -4.05 4.56 7.30
CA LYS A 56 -4.52 3.83 6.13
C LYS A 56 -3.77 4.27 4.89
N ILE A 57 -3.46 3.35 3.99
CA ILE A 57 -2.87 3.65 2.68
C ILE A 57 -3.91 3.32 1.61
N VAL A 58 -4.12 4.24 0.67
CA VAL A 58 -5.02 4.04 -0.46
C VAL A 58 -4.28 4.40 -1.75
N PHE A 59 -4.17 3.44 -2.67
CA PHE A 59 -3.74 3.74 -4.03
C PHE A 59 -4.96 3.94 -4.92
N ASN A 60 -5.04 5.11 -5.55
CA ASN A 60 -6.07 5.41 -6.54
C ASN A 60 -5.52 5.09 -7.93
N GLN A 61 -6.16 4.15 -8.61
CA GLN A 61 -6.01 3.97 -10.04
C GLN A 61 -7.42 3.89 -10.66
N LYS A 62 -7.67 2.92 -11.56
CA LYS A 62 -9.03 2.55 -11.97
C LYS A 62 -9.87 1.99 -10.82
N ARG A 63 -9.24 1.55 -9.74
CA ARG A 63 -9.87 1.04 -8.52
C ARG A 63 -9.06 1.56 -7.33
N ASP A 64 -9.69 1.61 -6.17
CA ASP A 64 -9.00 1.90 -4.92
C ASP A 64 -8.43 0.60 -4.35
N TYR A 65 -7.15 0.64 -4.01
CA TYR A 65 -6.45 -0.44 -3.30
C TYR A 65 -6.15 0.06 -1.89
N GLU A 66 -6.92 -0.42 -0.92
CA GLU A 66 -6.82 0.01 0.47
C GLU A 66 -6.05 -1.01 1.32
N TYR A 67 -5.06 -0.53 2.05
CA TYR A 67 -4.37 -1.28 3.10
C TYR A 67 -4.84 -0.76 4.45
N ASP A 68 -5.35 -1.67 5.30
CA ASP A 68 -5.92 -1.33 6.59
C ASP A 68 -4.88 -0.82 7.60
N TYR A 69 -5.34 -0.54 8.83
CA TYR A 69 -4.48 -0.08 9.92
C TYR A 69 -3.36 -1.06 10.26
N GLY A 70 -3.66 -2.35 10.39
CA GLY A 70 -2.67 -3.36 10.76
C GLY A 70 -1.54 -3.43 9.74
N GLN A 71 -1.91 -3.55 8.47
CA GLN A 71 -0.97 -3.59 7.34
C GLN A 71 -0.17 -2.28 7.23
N THR A 72 -0.84 -1.15 7.39
CA THR A 72 -0.20 0.18 7.34
C THR A 72 0.82 0.37 8.46
N GLN A 73 0.53 -0.06 9.69
CA GLN A 73 1.45 0.10 10.81
C GLN A 73 2.76 -0.68 10.60
N LEU A 74 2.71 -1.87 9.97
CA LEU A 74 3.91 -2.63 9.63
C LEU A 74 4.89 -1.79 8.78
N LEU A 75 4.36 -1.04 7.82
CA LEU A 75 5.17 -0.22 6.90
C LEU A 75 5.58 1.12 7.53
N VAL A 76 4.70 1.74 8.30
CA VAL A 76 5.00 2.99 9.04
C VAL A 76 6.14 2.78 10.02
N GLU A 77 6.19 1.64 10.70
CA GLU A 77 7.30 1.32 11.60
C GLU A 77 8.63 1.22 10.87
N VAL A 78 8.66 0.56 9.71
CA VAL A 78 9.84 0.46 8.85
C VAL A 78 10.24 1.84 8.31
N ALA A 79 9.29 2.66 7.87
CA ALA A 79 9.55 4.03 7.42
C ALA A 79 10.15 4.91 8.54
N LYS A 80 9.66 4.78 9.77
CA LYS A 80 10.21 5.46 10.95
C LYS A 80 11.64 5.01 11.25
N LEU A 81 11.90 3.71 11.16
CA LEU A 81 13.24 3.15 11.30
C LEU A 81 14.17 3.72 10.22
N TYR A 82 13.76 3.70 8.96
CA TYR A 82 14.52 4.27 7.84
C TYR A 82 14.85 5.75 8.07
N ASN A 83 13.87 6.56 8.47
CA ASN A 83 14.07 7.98 8.74
C ASN A 83 15.05 8.20 9.91
N ARG A 84 15.00 7.35 10.94
CA ARG A 84 15.98 7.38 12.04
C ARG A 84 17.40 7.08 11.53
N LEU A 85 17.57 6.02 10.75
CA LEU A 85 18.87 5.64 10.18
C LEU A 85 19.43 6.72 9.23
N MET A 86 18.56 7.40 8.49
CA MET A 86 18.93 8.54 7.64
C MET A 86 19.47 9.73 8.45
N LYS A 87 18.89 10.01 9.62
CA LYS A 87 19.36 11.06 10.54
C LYS A 87 20.65 10.67 11.24
N GLU A 88 20.82 9.39 11.54
CA GLU A 88 22.02 8.80 12.14
C GLU A 88 23.14 8.56 11.10
N LYS A 89 23.03 9.07 9.85
CA LYS A 89 24.03 8.88 8.78
C LYS A 89 25.47 9.16 9.21
N THR A 90 25.67 10.09 10.15
CA THR A 90 26.98 10.41 10.73
C THR A 90 27.62 9.28 11.54
N ASP A 91 26.83 8.40 12.18
CA ASP A 91 27.36 7.23 12.91
C ASP A 91 27.93 6.17 11.96
N PHE A 92 27.41 6.08 10.72
CA PHE A 92 28.00 5.24 9.68
C PHE A 92 29.34 5.80 9.17
N GLY A 93 29.61 7.08 9.45
CA GLY A 93 30.88 7.76 9.18
C GLY A 93 32.01 7.44 10.17
N LEU A 94 31.74 6.76 11.30
CA LEU A 94 32.78 6.24 12.23
C LEU A 94 33.71 5.21 11.58
N VAL A 95 33.39 4.79 10.37
CA VAL A 95 34.12 3.82 9.56
C VAL A 95 35.08 4.54 8.58
N ALA A 96 35.01 5.88 8.44
CA ALA A 96 35.83 6.69 7.54
C ALA A 96 37.17 7.14 8.16
N ASP A 97 37.93 6.19 8.73
CA ASP A 97 39.33 6.45 9.09
C ASP A 97 40.23 6.19 7.86
N PRO A 98 40.93 7.21 7.34
CA PRO A 98 41.78 7.09 6.14
C PRO A 98 42.86 6.00 6.23
N ARG A 99 43.15 5.49 7.42
CA ARG A 99 44.18 4.48 7.70
C ARG A 99 43.83 3.08 7.18
N TYR A 100 42.58 2.79 6.81
CA TYR A 100 42.10 1.41 6.56
C TYR A 100 41.78 1.03 5.08
N GLY A 101 42.10 1.88 4.11
CA GLY A 101 42.30 1.47 2.70
C GLY A 101 41.07 1.00 1.88
N LYS A 102 41.32 0.15 0.85
CA LYS A 102 40.36 -0.27 -0.20
C LYS A 102 39.23 -1.20 0.27
N TYR A 103 39.49 -2.07 1.24
CA TYR A 103 38.50 -3.01 1.79
C TYR A 103 37.38 -2.31 2.57
N PHE A 104 37.66 -1.12 3.10
CA PHE A 104 36.67 -0.28 3.76
C PHE A 104 35.59 0.22 2.79
N TYR A 105 35.97 0.75 1.63
CA TYR A 105 35.03 1.30 0.66
C TYR A 105 34.01 0.25 0.16
N GLN A 106 34.45 -0.99 0.00
CA GLN A 106 33.56 -2.08 -0.42
C GLN A 106 32.50 -2.42 0.65
N ARG A 107 32.91 -2.54 1.91
CA ARG A 107 31.99 -2.81 3.04
C ARG A 107 31.02 -1.65 3.25
N TYR A 108 31.51 -0.41 3.16
CA TYR A 108 30.69 0.77 3.31
C TYR A 108 29.64 0.90 2.19
N ASP A 109 30.05 0.68 0.93
CA ASP A 109 29.13 0.70 -0.21
C ASP A 109 28.07 -0.41 -0.12
N GLU A 110 28.48 -1.64 0.26
CA GLU A 110 27.55 -2.75 0.51
C GLU A 110 26.53 -2.39 1.60
N LEU A 111 26.99 -1.86 2.74
CA LEU A 111 26.09 -1.47 3.82
C LEU A 111 25.18 -0.31 3.42
N GLN A 112 25.71 0.69 2.70
CA GLN A 112 24.93 1.83 2.24
C GLN A 112 23.83 1.37 1.28
N HIS A 113 24.15 0.46 0.36
CA HIS A 113 23.17 -0.12 -0.56
C HIS A 113 22.08 -0.91 0.20
N VAL A 114 22.48 -1.77 1.16
CA VAL A 114 21.53 -2.57 1.94
C VAL A 114 20.61 -1.69 2.79
N VAL A 115 21.16 -0.72 3.52
CA VAL A 115 20.38 0.11 4.45
C VAL A 115 19.55 1.16 3.71
N PHE A 116 20.09 1.83 2.70
CA PHE A 116 19.42 2.99 2.12
C PHE A 116 18.64 2.72 0.83
N ASN A 117 18.95 1.62 0.14
CA ASN A 117 18.21 1.21 -1.06
C ASN A 117 17.32 -0.01 -0.75
N LEU A 118 17.91 -1.10 -0.28
CA LEU A 118 17.18 -2.37 -0.11
C LEU A 118 16.11 -2.28 0.97
N LEU A 119 16.34 -1.56 2.07
CA LEU A 119 15.33 -1.41 3.15
C LEU A 119 14.00 -0.82 2.65
N LYS A 120 14.02 0.07 1.65
CA LYS A 120 12.80 0.69 1.12
C LYS A 120 12.01 -0.25 0.21
N SER A 121 12.70 -1.07 -0.58
CA SER A 121 12.07 -1.96 -1.56
C SER A 121 11.77 -3.35 -1.00
N ASP A 122 12.61 -3.84 -0.09
CA ASP A 122 12.54 -5.17 0.50
C ASP A 122 13.09 -5.18 1.95
N PRO A 123 12.28 -4.77 2.95
CA PRO A 123 12.66 -4.81 4.36
C PRO A 123 13.09 -6.20 4.85
N LEU A 124 12.41 -7.26 4.41
CA LEU A 124 12.74 -8.64 4.76
C LEU A 124 14.11 -9.04 4.18
N GLY A 125 14.33 -8.75 2.89
CA GLY A 125 15.60 -8.94 2.22
C GLY A 125 16.75 -8.18 2.89
N CYS A 126 16.51 -6.92 3.30
CA CYS A 126 17.49 -6.12 4.05
C CYS A 126 17.92 -6.80 5.35
N TYR A 127 16.97 -7.30 6.14
CA TYR A 127 17.29 -8.04 7.36
C TYR A 127 18.08 -9.32 7.11
N VAL A 128 17.72 -10.08 6.07
CA VAL A 128 18.46 -11.29 5.68
C VAL A 128 19.87 -10.97 5.22
N GLU A 129 20.09 -9.91 4.45
CA GLU A 129 21.42 -9.47 4.03
C GLU A 129 22.27 -8.98 5.20
N ILE A 130 21.71 -8.20 6.13
CA ILE A 130 22.44 -7.79 7.33
C ILE A 130 22.87 -9.01 8.16
N LYS A 131 22.04 -10.06 8.25
CA LYS A 131 22.43 -11.33 8.90
C LYS A 131 23.57 -12.04 8.16
N ARG A 132 23.55 -12.06 6.82
CA ARG A 132 24.61 -12.66 6.00
C ARG A 132 25.93 -11.92 6.16
N ILE A 133 25.90 -10.59 6.08
CA ILE A 133 27.06 -9.72 6.31
C ILE A 133 27.58 -9.95 7.73
N LEU A 134 26.72 -9.87 8.75
CA LEU A 134 27.13 -10.06 10.15
C LEU A 134 27.81 -11.41 10.38
N ARG A 135 27.30 -12.50 9.80
CA ARG A 135 27.92 -13.83 9.91
C ARG A 135 29.31 -13.86 9.28
N ARG A 136 29.47 -13.28 8.09
CA ARG A 136 30.74 -13.20 7.38
C ARG A 136 31.76 -12.38 8.18
N GLU A 137 31.35 -11.24 8.70
CA GLU A 137 32.25 -10.31 9.40
C GLU A 137 32.64 -10.82 10.81
N LYS A 138 31.78 -11.59 11.47
CA LYS A 138 32.16 -12.27 12.73
C LYS A 138 33.31 -13.25 12.53
N LEU A 139 33.28 -14.04 11.45
CA LEU A 139 34.37 -14.97 11.12
C LEU A 139 35.69 -14.23 10.85
N VAL A 140 35.62 -13.06 10.20
CA VAL A 140 36.81 -12.23 9.96
C VAL A 140 37.34 -11.64 11.26
N ALA A 141 36.47 -11.15 12.14
CA ALA A 141 36.85 -10.59 13.44
C ALA A 141 37.49 -11.63 14.39
N GLU A 142 37.08 -12.90 14.28
CA GLU A 142 37.68 -14.03 15.01
C GLU A 142 39.11 -14.33 14.53
N GLN A 143 39.41 -14.11 13.24
CA GLN A 143 40.74 -14.35 12.66
C GLN A 143 41.68 -13.14 12.80
N HIS A 144 41.13 -11.93 12.72
CA HIS A 144 41.85 -10.67 12.82
C HIS A 144 41.08 -9.71 13.74
N THR A 145 41.53 -9.63 14.98
CA THR A 145 40.90 -8.76 15.98
C THR A 145 41.53 -7.37 15.92
N SER A 146 41.01 -6.51 15.04
CA SER A 146 41.26 -5.07 15.13
C SER A 146 40.01 -4.36 15.67
N GLU A 147 40.23 -3.19 16.27
CA GLU A 147 39.18 -2.34 16.84
C GLU A 147 38.12 -1.98 15.78
N PHE A 148 38.53 -1.89 14.52
CA PHE A 148 37.64 -1.61 13.40
C PHE A 148 36.61 -2.72 13.17
N GLU A 149 37.07 -3.98 13.08
CA GLU A 149 36.22 -5.15 12.85
C GLU A 149 35.20 -5.29 13.97
N GLN A 150 35.63 -5.06 15.21
CA GLN A 150 34.75 -5.08 16.38
C GLN A 150 33.67 -3.99 16.27
N ARG A 151 34.05 -2.74 15.95
CA ARG A 151 33.09 -1.64 15.75
C ARG A 151 32.10 -1.93 14.62
N TYR A 152 32.58 -2.49 13.51
CA TYR A 152 31.74 -2.82 12.36
C TYR A 152 30.74 -3.94 12.69
N VAL A 153 31.19 -5.00 13.37
CA VAL A 153 30.31 -6.06 13.87
C VAL A 153 29.29 -5.51 14.85
N SER A 154 29.68 -4.66 15.80
CA SER A 154 28.73 -4.02 16.73
C SER A 154 27.70 -3.14 16.02
N LEU A 155 28.09 -2.41 14.97
CA LEU A 155 27.17 -1.64 14.14
C LEU A 155 26.14 -2.57 13.46
N LEU A 156 26.59 -3.66 12.86
CA LEU A 156 25.73 -4.65 12.21
C LEU A 156 24.79 -5.34 13.22
N GLU A 157 25.25 -5.64 14.43
CA GLU A 157 24.42 -6.16 15.52
C GLU A 157 23.35 -5.17 15.95
N ARG A 158 23.71 -3.87 16.07
CA ARG A 158 22.76 -2.80 16.37
C ARG A 158 21.69 -2.70 15.28
N LEU A 159 22.08 -2.67 14.00
CA LEU A 159 21.15 -2.61 12.88
C LEU A 159 20.23 -3.83 12.81
N LYS A 160 20.79 -5.02 12.97
CA LYS A 160 20.03 -6.26 13.05
C LYS A 160 18.96 -6.17 14.13
N LYS A 161 19.33 -5.75 15.34
CA LYS A 161 18.41 -5.63 16.47
C LYS A 161 17.30 -4.61 16.19
N MET A 162 17.64 -3.45 15.62
CA MET A 162 16.66 -2.43 15.25
C MET A 162 15.64 -2.95 14.22
N LEU A 163 16.06 -3.80 13.28
CA LEU A 163 15.15 -4.46 12.34
C LEU A 163 14.31 -5.55 13.02
N GLU A 164 14.92 -6.38 13.87
CA GLU A 164 14.20 -7.41 14.65
C GLU A 164 13.15 -6.83 15.59
N ASP A 165 13.32 -5.57 16.03
CA ASP A 165 12.35 -4.89 16.87
C ASP A 165 11.09 -4.49 16.09
N THR A 166 11.13 -4.44 14.76
CA THR A 166 9.96 -4.13 13.93
C THR A 166 8.96 -5.29 13.88
N GLN A 167 7.65 -4.97 13.91
CA GLN A 167 6.58 -5.95 13.85
C GLN A 167 6.60 -6.77 12.55
N LEU A 168 6.91 -6.13 11.42
CA LEU A 168 7.03 -6.82 10.14
C LEU A 168 8.05 -7.97 10.21
N ILE A 169 9.23 -7.71 10.77
CA ILE A 169 10.27 -8.72 10.90
C ILE A 169 9.89 -9.78 11.94
N LYS A 170 9.33 -9.39 13.08
CA LYS A 170 8.85 -10.32 14.12
C LYS A 170 7.86 -11.34 13.59
N LEU A 171 6.86 -10.87 12.81
CA LEU A 171 5.86 -11.73 12.20
C LEU A 171 6.45 -12.61 11.09
N ALA A 172 7.41 -12.07 10.33
CA ALA A 172 8.06 -12.80 9.24
C ALA A 172 9.07 -13.85 9.72
N MET A 173 9.64 -13.75 10.93
CA MET A 173 10.72 -14.62 11.43
C MET A 173 10.56 -16.12 11.12
N PRO A 174 9.38 -16.74 11.33
CA PRO A 174 9.18 -18.18 11.05
C PRO A 174 9.31 -18.54 9.56
N TYR A 175 9.09 -17.59 8.66
CA TYR A 175 9.07 -17.78 7.21
C TYR A 175 10.37 -17.34 6.51
N LEU A 176 11.37 -16.86 7.28
CA LEU A 176 12.61 -16.33 6.73
C LEU A 176 13.71 -17.40 6.54
N GLU A 177 13.48 -18.63 6.99
CA GLU A 177 14.42 -19.73 6.75
C GLU A 177 14.49 -20.06 5.25
N GLY A 178 15.69 -20.05 4.67
CA GLY A 178 15.86 -20.26 3.24
C GLY A 178 15.39 -19.11 2.33
N HIS A 179 14.96 -17.98 2.90
CA HIS A 179 14.48 -16.83 2.14
C HIS A 179 15.56 -16.26 1.21
N LYS A 180 15.14 -15.97 -0.03
CA LYS A 180 15.99 -15.35 -1.06
C LYS A 180 15.59 -13.89 -1.21
N VAL A 181 16.58 -13.00 -1.27
CA VAL A 181 16.34 -11.57 -1.49
C VAL A 181 15.62 -11.37 -2.82
N GLY A 182 14.59 -10.54 -2.82
CA GLY A 182 13.71 -10.34 -3.96
C GLY A 182 12.58 -11.36 -4.08
N ASP A 183 12.58 -12.46 -3.32
CA ASP A 183 11.39 -13.30 -3.17
C ASP A 183 10.37 -12.57 -2.32
N ARG A 184 9.16 -12.39 -2.86
CA ARG A 184 8.10 -11.64 -2.18
C ARG A 184 6.94 -12.49 -1.69
N THR A 185 7.05 -13.82 -1.79
CA THR A 185 6.03 -14.77 -1.34
C THR A 185 5.55 -14.50 0.09
N VAL A 186 6.49 -14.20 1.00
CA VAL A 186 6.20 -13.91 2.41
C VAL A 186 5.34 -12.65 2.59
N TYR A 187 5.47 -11.64 1.73
CA TYR A 187 4.67 -10.41 1.83
C TYR A 187 3.19 -10.67 1.58
N ARG A 188 2.82 -11.66 0.75
CA ARG A 188 1.42 -11.98 0.45
C ARG A 188 0.63 -12.50 1.65
N SER A 189 1.32 -13.01 2.67
CA SER A 189 0.70 -13.43 3.93
C SER A 189 0.38 -12.26 4.86
N PHE A 190 0.98 -11.09 4.64
CA PHE A 190 0.82 -9.91 5.49
C PHE A 190 0.10 -8.76 4.80
N PHE A 191 0.15 -8.71 3.47
CA PHE A 191 -0.38 -7.63 2.67
C PHE A 191 -1.44 -8.18 1.71
N SER A 192 -2.68 -7.77 1.93
CA SER A 192 -3.84 -8.10 1.11
C SER A 192 -4.71 -6.84 1.01
N PRO A 193 -4.63 -6.09 -0.11
CA PRO A 193 -5.40 -4.87 -0.27
C PRO A 193 -6.89 -5.19 -0.46
N MET A 194 -7.75 -4.38 0.15
CA MET A 194 -9.17 -4.36 -0.21
C MET A 194 -9.31 -3.56 -1.51
N ILE A 195 -9.83 -4.21 -2.55
CA ILE A 195 -10.02 -3.60 -3.87
C ILE A 195 -11.48 -3.20 -4.02
N LYS A 196 -11.76 -1.91 -4.23
CA LYS A 196 -13.11 -1.42 -4.50
C LYS A 196 -13.15 -0.47 -5.69
N PRO A 197 -14.32 -0.31 -6.34
CA PRO A 197 -14.54 0.81 -7.23
C PRO A 197 -14.26 2.14 -6.51
N ASP A 198 -13.58 3.05 -7.20
CA ASP A 198 -13.23 4.40 -6.74
C ASP A 198 -14.44 5.33 -6.56
N PHE A 199 -15.62 4.94 -7.07
CA PHE A 199 -16.88 5.66 -6.89
C PHE A 199 -17.74 5.13 -5.76
N MET A 200 -17.32 4.05 -5.09
CA MET A 200 -18.04 3.53 -3.93
C MET A 200 -17.49 4.07 -2.62
N TYR A 201 -18.40 4.64 -1.82
CA TYR A 201 -18.12 5.13 -0.47
C TYR A 201 -18.26 4.03 0.60
N THR A 202 -18.91 2.91 0.27
CA THR A 202 -19.14 1.79 1.19
C THR A 202 -18.01 0.75 1.08
N LYS A 203 -17.48 0.34 2.23
CA LYS A 203 -16.55 -0.78 2.32
C LYS A 203 -17.31 -2.08 2.23
N LEU A 204 -17.01 -2.90 1.23
CA LEU A 204 -17.55 -4.23 1.08
C LEU A 204 -16.40 -5.18 0.80
N MET A 205 -16.27 -6.24 1.61
CA MET A 205 -15.29 -7.28 1.34
C MET A 205 -15.70 -7.98 0.04
N ALA A 206 -14.79 -8.04 -0.94
CA ALA A 206 -15.09 -8.66 -2.23
C ALA A 206 -14.93 -10.19 -2.22
N SER A 207 -14.18 -10.72 -1.25
CA SER A 207 -13.89 -12.15 -1.11
C SER A 207 -14.73 -12.80 -0.01
N TYR A 208 -15.09 -14.05 -0.23
CA TYR A 208 -15.68 -14.88 0.82
C TYR A 208 -14.67 -15.14 1.94
N PRO A 209 -15.12 -15.19 3.21
CA PRO A 209 -14.25 -15.56 4.33
C PRO A 209 -13.80 -17.02 4.22
N GLU A 210 -12.53 -17.28 4.47
CA GLU A 210 -11.97 -18.64 4.40
C GLU A 210 -12.57 -19.54 5.49
N GLY A 211 -13.01 -20.73 5.10
CA GLY A 211 -13.55 -21.74 6.02
C GLY A 211 -14.98 -21.50 6.50
N ALA A 212 -15.71 -20.54 5.93
CA ALA A 212 -17.11 -20.32 6.26
C ALA A 212 -18.04 -21.24 5.46
N GLU A 213 -19.13 -21.67 6.11
CA GLU A 213 -20.19 -22.47 5.49
C GLU A 213 -21.34 -21.55 5.04
N GLU A 214 -21.74 -21.67 3.77
CA GLU A 214 -22.89 -20.92 3.24
C GLU A 214 -24.18 -21.51 3.82
N ILE A 215 -24.96 -20.70 4.53
CA ILE A 215 -26.25 -21.10 5.10
C ILE A 215 -27.37 -20.85 4.08
N ASP A 216 -27.40 -19.65 3.51
CA ASP A 216 -28.49 -19.19 2.65
C ASP A 216 -28.07 -17.98 1.81
N SER A 217 -28.82 -17.69 0.75
CA SER A 217 -28.65 -16.48 -0.06
C SER A 217 -30.00 -15.89 -0.48
N TYR A 218 -30.08 -14.56 -0.46
CA TYR A 218 -31.26 -13.82 -0.92
C TYR A 218 -30.87 -12.56 -1.68
N ARG A 219 -31.80 -12.05 -2.48
CA ARG A 219 -31.58 -10.85 -3.30
C ARG A 219 -32.42 -9.70 -2.76
N VAL A 220 -31.79 -8.53 -2.62
CA VAL A 220 -32.46 -7.26 -2.30
C VAL A 220 -32.29 -6.34 -3.50
N GLY A 221 -33.32 -6.26 -4.34
CA GLY A 221 -33.21 -5.64 -5.66
C GLY A 221 -32.20 -6.42 -6.53
N GLU A 222 -31.20 -5.71 -7.07
CA GLU A 222 -30.11 -6.30 -7.86
C GLU A 222 -28.91 -6.77 -7.01
N THR A 223 -28.94 -6.50 -5.70
CA THR A 223 -27.85 -6.85 -4.77
C THR A 223 -28.04 -8.26 -4.24
N GLU A 224 -26.95 -9.03 -4.22
CA GLU A 224 -26.92 -10.39 -3.68
C GLU A 224 -26.38 -10.36 -2.25
N VAL A 225 -27.10 -11.00 -1.33
CA VAL A 225 -26.71 -11.14 0.08
C VAL A 225 -26.58 -12.62 0.41
N THR A 226 -25.39 -13.03 0.81
CA THR A 226 -25.07 -14.40 1.19
C THR A 226 -24.79 -14.46 2.69
N ILE A 227 -25.39 -15.43 3.38
CA ILE A 227 -25.26 -15.63 4.82
C ILE A 227 -24.27 -16.76 5.08
N PHE A 228 -23.24 -16.47 5.87
CA PHE A 228 -22.18 -17.40 6.22
C PHE A 228 -22.18 -17.73 7.73
N ALA A 229 -22.00 -19.00 8.06
CA ALA A 229 -21.62 -19.47 9.39
C ALA A 229 -20.09 -19.54 9.48
N LEU A 230 -19.51 -18.94 10.52
CA LEU A 230 -18.09 -19.03 10.82
C LEU A 230 -17.90 -20.10 11.92
N PRO A 231 -16.92 -21.00 11.80
CA PRO A 231 -16.68 -22.05 12.79
C PRO A 231 -16.32 -21.49 14.18
N ASP A 232 -15.70 -20.30 14.21
CA ASP A 232 -15.18 -19.68 15.43
C ASP A 232 -16.19 -18.74 16.12
N THR A 233 -17.35 -18.47 15.53
CA THR A 233 -18.33 -17.53 16.10
C THR A 233 -19.77 -17.99 15.93
N ILE A 234 -20.60 -17.78 16.97
CA ILE A 234 -22.05 -18.07 16.93
C ILE A 234 -22.81 -17.08 16.00
N GLN A 235 -22.19 -15.94 15.65
CA GLN A 235 -22.81 -14.93 14.81
C GLN A 235 -22.68 -15.29 13.33
N ASN A 236 -23.79 -15.16 12.60
CA ASN A 236 -23.80 -15.28 11.15
C ASN A 236 -23.23 -14.00 10.52
N MET A 237 -22.41 -14.17 9.50
CA MET A 237 -21.86 -13.06 8.73
C MET A 237 -22.66 -12.85 7.45
N TYR A 238 -23.10 -11.62 7.21
CA TYR A 238 -23.81 -11.25 5.97
C TYR A 238 -22.81 -10.64 5.00
N HIS A 239 -22.63 -11.30 3.87
CA HIS A 239 -21.78 -10.85 2.78
C HIS A 239 -22.62 -10.25 1.67
N ILE A 240 -22.32 -9.03 1.24
CA ILE A 240 -23.13 -8.27 0.28
C ILE A 240 -22.29 -8.00 -0.96
N ILE A 241 -22.76 -8.47 -2.11
CA ILE A 241 -22.15 -8.21 -3.42
C ILE A 241 -23.13 -7.36 -4.25
N PRO A 242 -22.94 -6.02 -4.25
CA PRO A 242 -23.81 -5.14 -4.99
C PRO A 242 -23.39 -5.13 -6.48
N PRO A 243 -24.31 -4.75 -7.40
CA PRO A 243 -24.10 -4.87 -8.84
C PRO A 243 -22.89 -4.09 -9.37
N GLU A 244 -22.43 -3.07 -8.65
CA GLU A 244 -21.25 -2.24 -8.96
C GLU A 244 -19.96 -3.07 -9.05
N PHE A 245 -19.82 -4.13 -8.22
CA PHE A 245 -18.66 -5.03 -8.31
C PHE A 245 -18.73 -5.97 -9.52
N LYS A 246 -19.91 -6.15 -10.12
CA LYS A 246 -20.14 -7.01 -11.29
C LYS A 246 -20.02 -6.26 -12.62
N LEU A 247 -19.69 -4.96 -12.60
CA LEU A 247 -19.51 -4.16 -13.81
C LEU A 247 -18.27 -4.62 -14.60
N SER A 248 -18.40 -4.66 -15.93
CA SER A 248 -17.26 -4.86 -16.82
C SER A 248 -16.37 -3.61 -16.86
N GLU A 249 -15.09 -3.77 -17.22
CA GLU A 249 -14.14 -2.66 -17.38
C GLU A 249 -14.68 -1.54 -18.28
N ASP A 250 -15.34 -1.89 -19.38
CA ASP A 250 -15.91 -0.89 -20.30
C ASP A 250 -17.03 -0.07 -19.63
N LYS A 251 -17.91 -0.74 -18.88
CA LYS A 251 -19.00 -0.07 -18.15
C LYS A 251 -18.47 0.79 -17.01
N TYR A 252 -17.39 0.34 -16.37
CA TYR A 252 -16.70 1.08 -15.34
C TYR A 252 -16.13 2.40 -15.89
N GLN A 253 -15.38 2.32 -16.98
CA GLN A 253 -14.77 3.49 -17.63
C GLN A 253 -15.82 4.52 -18.07
N LEU A 254 -16.94 4.03 -18.61
CA LEU A 254 -18.07 4.86 -18.98
C LEU A 254 -18.63 5.62 -17.76
N LEU A 255 -18.84 4.92 -16.64
CA LEU A 255 -19.42 5.47 -15.43
C LEU A 255 -18.47 6.48 -14.76
N ASP A 256 -17.17 6.19 -14.75
CA ASP A 256 -16.16 7.10 -14.22
C ASP A 256 -16.05 8.38 -15.06
N LEU A 257 -16.05 8.27 -16.39
CA LEU A 257 -16.06 9.42 -17.29
C LEU A 257 -17.31 10.28 -17.10
N ALA A 258 -18.48 9.65 -17.00
CA ALA A 258 -19.74 10.34 -16.73
C ALA A 258 -19.70 11.08 -15.38
N ARG A 259 -19.20 10.42 -14.33
CA ARG A 259 -19.03 11.01 -13.00
C ARG A 259 -18.12 12.24 -13.04
N ASN A 260 -16.99 12.17 -13.73
CA ASN A 260 -16.03 13.27 -13.83
C ASN A 260 -16.67 14.49 -14.52
N ILE A 261 -17.40 14.29 -15.63
CA ILE A 261 -18.12 15.35 -16.33
C ILE A 261 -19.21 15.97 -15.42
N LEU A 262 -19.96 15.13 -14.69
CA LEU A 262 -20.99 15.62 -13.77
C LEU A 262 -20.41 16.37 -12.56
N ALA A 263 -19.24 15.97 -12.07
CA ALA A 263 -18.56 16.63 -10.95
C ALA A 263 -18.06 18.05 -11.30
N GLU A 264 -17.71 18.29 -12.56
CA GLU A 264 -17.34 19.61 -13.07
C GLU A 264 -18.55 20.56 -13.14
N HIS A 265 -19.75 20.03 -13.38
CA HIS A 265 -20.98 20.81 -13.45
C HIS A 265 -21.64 20.98 -12.06
N LYS A 266 -21.44 22.15 -11.44
CA LYS A 266 -22.16 22.53 -10.21
C LYS A 266 -23.50 23.20 -10.52
N PRO A 267 -24.65 22.60 -10.17
CA PRO A 267 -25.97 23.22 -10.37
C PRO A 267 -26.17 24.48 -9.50
N THR A 268 -27.09 25.34 -9.92
CA THR A 268 -27.34 26.62 -9.23
C THR A 268 -28.28 26.46 -8.03
N ARG A 269 -28.11 27.30 -6.98
CA ARG A 269 -28.78 27.19 -5.67
C ARG A 269 -30.32 27.08 -5.72
N THR A 270 -30.95 27.58 -6.78
CA THR A 270 -32.40 27.53 -7.00
C THR A 270 -32.93 26.12 -7.33
N GLU A 271 -32.09 25.21 -7.79
CA GLU A 271 -32.47 23.82 -8.12
C GLU A 271 -32.52 22.92 -6.87
N PHE A 272 -32.10 23.42 -5.70
CA PHE A 272 -31.99 22.66 -4.45
C PHE A 272 -33.24 22.65 -3.57
N VAL A 273 -34.37 23.21 -4.05
CA VAL A 273 -35.57 23.39 -3.22
C VAL A 273 -36.44 22.12 -3.16
N ASP A 274 -36.35 21.22 -4.16
CA ASP A 274 -37.16 20.00 -4.24
C ASP A 274 -36.29 18.74 -4.51
N PRO A 275 -36.12 17.85 -3.50
CA PRO A 275 -35.33 16.63 -3.64
C PRO A 275 -35.85 15.61 -4.66
N GLU A 276 -37.16 15.54 -4.92
CA GLU A 276 -37.71 14.60 -5.91
C GLU A 276 -37.42 15.08 -7.32
N ARG A 277 -37.69 16.35 -7.59
CA ARG A 277 -37.38 16.97 -8.88
C ARG A 277 -35.88 16.94 -9.17
N MET A 278 -35.05 17.17 -8.16
CA MET A 278 -33.60 17.07 -8.28
C MET A 278 -33.17 15.66 -8.70
N ARG A 279 -33.67 14.61 -8.04
CA ARG A 279 -33.36 13.21 -8.42
C ARG A 279 -33.74 12.93 -9.88
N GLN A 280 -34.89 13.41 -10.33
CA GLN A 280 -35.31 13.24 -11.72
C GLN A 280 -34.39 13.96 -12.71
N VAL A 281 -33.96 15.19 -12.40
CA VAL A 281 -33.05 15.94 -13.26
C VAL A 281 -31.69 15.25 -13.35
N PHE A 282 -31.10 14.85 -12.22
CA PHE A 282 -29.83 14.11 -12.23
C PHE A 282 -29.93 12.77 -12.94
N TYR A 283 -31.06 12.07 -12.80
CA TYR A 283 -31.30 10.83 -13.53
C TYR A 283 -31.32 11.07 -15.03
N ASN A 284 -32.07 12.07 -15.51
CA ASN A 284 -32.16 12.37 -16.94
C ASN A 284 -30.81 12.80 -17.51
N VAL A 285 -30.13 13.74 -16.85
CA VAL A 285 -28.80 14.23 -17.29
C VAL A 285 -27.78 13.09 -17.28
N GLY A 286 -27.77 12.26 -16.23
CA GLY A 286 -26.87 11.12 -16.13
C GLY A 286 -27.17 10.04 -17.18
N HIS A 287 -28.45 9.78 -17.47
CA HIS A 287 -28.88 8.82 -18.48
C HIS A 287 -28.44 9.27 -19.89
N ASP A 288 -28.75 10.50 -20.25
CA ASP A 288 -28.40 11.08 -21.55
C ASP A 288 -26.87 11.07 -21.74
N LEU A 289 -26.12 11.48 -20.71
CA LEU A 289 -24.66 11.47 -20.73
C LEU A 289 -24.08 10.05 -20.91
N LEU A 290 -24.60 9.07 -20.18
CA LEU A 290 -24.13 7.69 -20.32
C LEU A 290 -24.46 7.12 -21.70
N GLU A 291 -25.60 7.48 -22.29
CA GLU A 291 -25.99 7.06 -23.64
C GLU A 291 -25.07 7.68 -24.69
N GLU A 292 -24.80 9.00 -24.60
CA GLU A 292 -23.85 9.70 -25.48
C GLU A 292 -22.45 9.11 -25.39
N LEU A 293 -21.93 8.89 -24.18
CA LEU A 293 -20.63 8.28 -23.96
C LEU A 293 -20.58 6.84 -24.48
N ALA A 294 -21.66 6.07 -24.33
CA ALA A 294 -21.71 4.68 -24.78
C ALA A 294 -21.72 4.59 -26.31
N GLN A 295 -22.44 5.50 -26.97
CA GLN A 295 -22.40 5.64 -28.43
C GLN A 295 -21.01 6.05 -28.92
N TYR A 296 -20.38 7.02 -28.27
CA TYR A 296 -19.03 7.49 -28.61
C TYR A 296 -17.98 6.39 -28.48
N HIS A 297 -17.99 5.65 -27.37
CA HIS A 297 -17.07 4.55 -27.10
C HIS A 297 -17.50 3.20 -27.70
N ARG A 298 -18.63 3.14 -28.41
CA ARG A 298 -19.22 1.93 -29.03
C ARG A 298 -19.45 0.78 -28.05
N ILE A 299 -19.77 1.12 -26.80
CA ILE A 299 -20.06 0.14 -25.76
C ILE A 299 -21.54 -0.25 -25.90
N LYS A 300 -21.81 -1.56 -26.03
CA LYS A 300 -23.19 -2.06 -26.04
C LYS A 300 -23.74 -2.06 -24.61
N LEU A 301 -24.53 -1.04 -24.29
CA LEU A 301 -25.44 -1.11 -23.15
C LEU A 301 -26.53 -2.13 -23.51
N ARG A 302 -26.81 -3.05 -22.58
CA ARG A 302 -27.89 -4.02 -22.79
C ARG A 302 -29.20 -3.27 -22.50
N ASN A 303 -30.09 -3.23 -23.50
CA ASN A 303 -31.47 -2.75 -23.31
C ASN A 303 -32.17 -3.53 -22.20
#